data_AF-A0A5Q4ERS0-F1
#
_entry.id   AF-A0A5Q4ERS0-F1
#
_cell.length_a   1.000
_cell.length_b   1.000
_cell.length_c   1.000
_cell.angle_alpha   90.00
_cell.angle_beta   90.00
_cell.angle_gamma   90.00
#
_symmetry.space_group_name_H-M   'P 1'
#
loop_
_entity.id
_entity.type
_entity.pdbx_description
1 polymer ?
#
loop_
_entity_poly.entity_id
_entity_poly.type
_entity_poly.pdbx_seq_one_letter_code
_entity_poly.pdbx_strand_id
1 'polypeptide(L)'
;MCRSSSRSMFWRRRRARKCEGGVWGNVEHGMWNVRRVRADMVGPEVHGPGVHLENAIPHSAADASHPGKDFFDDPHFAPSVFVTADIAGVGGVIKQRPEDFLVEEIPLYEPVGEGEHIYMLVEKRGLSTTELVSILASHFGVRGRDVGYAGMKDKNAITRQVMSIHAPGKTPEDFPELRDQRISVLWTDLHVNKLRRGHSAGNRFSIRIRGVSVGDAPKALESMRRLAREGVPNRTGEQRFGVRMNNHIVGRLLLLGQNREALDALLGTGDGRSGLMDEEARSLYERGAYDEALRASRYLGRVEKSALRALSRGLSPSRVVRSIDSNQRFFYITAFQSAVFNRVLDERIARGELGVMLEGDVAWRHDDNACFLVDAPTLAAPSLAERVAKIEVSPTGPLWGAKMMRAGAEPGRLEEAALEATGVTMKDLVSFSHRTGDPLTGARRPLRVPLGDPDIEAGVDEHGAFIRCAFDLPAGAFATVVMREIMKPADGRIEAEGS
;
A
#
# COMPACT_ATOMS: atom_id res chain seq x y z
N MET A 1 -42.33 -30.09 -20.93
CA MET A 1 -41.22 -30.97 -20.49
C MET A 1 -39.91 -30.41 -21.02
N CYS A 2 -39.14 -29.72 -20.17
CA CYS A 2 -37.68 -29.85 -20.01
C CYS A 2 -37.26 -28.77 -19.00
N ARG A 3 -36.85 -29.17 -17.80
CA ARG A 3 -36.44 -28.27 -16.72
C ARG A 3 -34.97 -27.87 -16.91
N SER A 4 -34.69 -26.57 -16.89
CA SER A 4 -33.35 -25.99 -16.81
C SER A 4 -32.76 -26.24 -15.42
N SER A 5 -31.65 -26.99 -15.34
CA SER A 5 -30.87 -27.16 -14.11
C SER A 5 -29.71 -26.17 -14.10
N SER A 6 -29.78 -25.21 -13.17
CA SER A 6 -28.67 -24.36 -12.74
C SER A 6 -27.60 -25.23 -12.08
N ARG A 7 -26.45 -25.42 -12.74
CA ARG A 7 -25.28 -26.04 -12.11
C ARG A 7 -24.54 -24.99 -11.27
N SER A 8 -24.63 -25.13 -9.95
CA SER A 8 -23.73 -24.47 -8.99
C SER A 8 -22.28 -24.92 -9.23
N MET A 9 -21.37 -23.97 -9.42
CA MET A 9 -19.92 -24.24 -9.44
C MET A 9 -19.44 -24.62 -8.03
N PHE A 10 -19.31 -25.93 -7.79
CA PHE A 10 -18.59 -26.48 -6.63
C PHE A 10 -17.08 -26.41 -6.92
N TRP A 11 -16.38 -25.47 -6.31
CA TRP A 11 -14.92 -25.45 -6.28
C TRP A 11 -14.43 -26.46 -5.24
N ARG A 12 -13.72 -27.50 -5.68
CA ARG A 12 -13.22 -28.57 -4.79
C ARG A 12 -12.13 -28.04 -3.86
N ARG A 13 -12.41 -28.05 -2.54
CA ARG A 13 -11.38 -28.03 -1.49
C ARG A 13 -10.44 -29.22 -1.70
N ARG A 14 -9.13 -28.99 -1.91
CA ARG A 14 -8.12 -30.03 -1.68
C ARG A 14 -7.93 -30.14 -0.17
N ARG A 15 -8.50 -31.18 0.46
CA ARG A 15 -8.04 -31.63 1.79
C ARG A 15 -6.62 -32.18 1.62
N ALA A 16 -5.63 -31.50 2.18
CA ALA A 16 -4.33 -32.11 2.44
C ALA A 16 -4.52 -33.22 3.48
N ARG A 17 -4.01 -34.43 3.19
CA ARG A 17 -4.04 -35.56 4.12
C ARG A 17 -3.12 -35.25 5.29
N LYS A 18 -3.58 -35.54 6.51
CA LYS A 18 -2.76 -35.61 7.73
C LYS A 18 -1.53 -36.48 7.44
N CYS A 19 -0.34 -35.90 7.55
CA CYS A 19 0.88 -36.64 7.83
C CYS A 19 1.20 -36.41 9.30
N GLU A 20 1.25 -37.51 10.04
CA GLU A 20 1.61 -37.56 11.46
C GLU A 20 3.11 -37.31 11.65
N GLY A 21 3.47 -36.69 12.78
CA GLY A 21 4.80 -36.76 13.37
C GLY A 21 5.73 -35.59 13.07
N GLY A 22 5.92 -34.71 14.06
CA GLY A 22 6.96 -33.68 14.02
C GLY A 22 6.87 -32.75 15.22
N VAL A 23 7.52 -33.14 16.31
CA VAL A 23 7.70 -32.35 17.54
C VAL A 23 8.49 -31.08 17.23
N TRP A 24 7.94 -29.90 17.51
CA TRP A 24 8.68 -28.64 17.51
C TRP A 24 8.73 -28.06 18.92
N GLY A 25 9.95 -27.98 19.45
CA GLY A 25 10.25 -27.50 20.80
C GLY A 25 10.07 -26.00 20.97
N ASN A 26 9.73 -25.63 22.20
CA ASN A 26 9.58 -24.27 22.70
C ASN A 26 10.86 -23.45 22.51
N VAL A 27 10.72 -22.21 22.06
CA VAL A 27 11.77 -21.18 22.14
C VAL A 27 11.28 -20.07 23.08
N GLU A 28 11.92 -20.01 24.25
CA GLU A 28 11.71 -19.01 25.29
C GLU A 28 12.17 -17.62 24.87
N HIS A 29 11.43 -16.60 25.31
CA HIS A 29 11.74 -15.18 25.12
C HIS A 29 12.73 -14.69 26.19
N GLY A 30 13.94 -14.30 25.77
CA GLY A 30 14.96 -13.70 26.63
C GLY A 30 14.82 -12.18 26.77
N MET A 31 14.56 -11.72 27.99
CA MET A 31 14.60 -10.33 28.46
C MET A 31 16.02 -9.74 28.41
N TRP A 32 16.17 -8.52 27.88
CA TRP A 32 17.42 -7.74 27.99
C TRP A 32 17.29 -6.63 29.04
N ASN A 33 18.11 -6.74 30.08
CA ASN A 33 18.27 -5.75 31.15
C ASN A 33 19.13 -4.56 30.69
N VAL A 34 18.64 -3.34 30.89
CA VAL A 34 19.38 -2.08 30.69
C VAL A 34 19.99 -1.65 32.03
N ARG A 35 21.33 -1.60 32.11
CA ARG A 35 22.04 -0.88 33.18
C ARG A 35 22.44 0.51 32.71
N ARG A 36 22.17 1.49 33.58
CA ARG A 36 22.39 2.93 33.44
C ARG A 36 23.63 3.30 34.27
N VAL A 37 24.58 4.06 33.71
CA VAL A 37 25.58 4.81 34.48
C VAL A 37 25.81 6.18 33.80
N ARG A 38 25.77 7.24 34.61
CA ARG A 38 26.00 8.68 34.33
C ARG A 38 27.51 8.98 34.35
N ALA A 39 28.05 9.78 33.42
CA ALA A 39 28.26 11.25 33.39
C ALA A 39 29.61 11.72 33.98
N ASP A 40 30.36 12.53 33.22
CA ASP A 40 30.89 13.87 33.60
C ASP A 40 31.89 14.42 32.54
N MET A 41 31.58 15.58 31.92
CA MET A 41 32.27 16.90 31.88
C MET A 41 33.72 16.92 31.32
N VAL A 42 34.16 17.82 30.42
CA VAL A 42 34.33 19.30 30.51
C VAL A 42 34.60 19.89 29.10
N GLY A 43 34.23 21.17 28.86
CA GLY A 43 34.49 21.97 27.62
C GLY A 43 35.95 22.42 27.38
N PRO A 44 36.27 23.42 26.51
CA PRO A 44 35.64 24.75 26.46
C PRO A 44 35.42 25.40 25.07
N GLU A 45 34.84 26.60 25.11
CA GLU A 45 34.41 27.54 24.05
C GLU A 45 35.54 28.29 23.31
N VAL A 46 35.26 28.78 22.08
CA VAL A 46 35.88 29.99 21.50
C VAL A 46 34.89 30.75 20.58
N HIS A 47 34.81 32.08 20.76
CA HIS A 47 34.02 33.11 20.03
C HIS A 47 34.54 33.38 18.59
N GLY A 48 33.72 33.56 17.53
CA GLY A 48 33.14 34.82 16.99
C GLY A 48 33.86 35.29 15.70
N PRO A 49 33.38 36.24 14.84
CA PRO A 49 32.07 36.91 14.68
C PRO A 49 31.47 36.76 13.24
N GLY A 50 30.27 37.34 13.02
CA GLY A 50 29.43 37.13 11.83
C GLY A 50 29.57 38.11 10.65
N VAL A 51 28.77 37.86 9.61
CA VAL A 51 28.48 38.81 8.52
C VAL A 51 27.05 38.55 8.01
N HIS A 52 26.20 39.58 8.06
CA HIS A 52 24.94 39.69 7.32
C HIS A 52 25.24 40.02 5.85
N LEU A 53 24.58 39.37 4.89
CA LEU A 53 24.34 39.93 3.57
C LEU A 53 23.01 39.40 3.01
N GLU A 54 22.06 40.32 2.89
CA GLU A 54 20.89 40.23 2.02
C GLU A 54 21.34 39.98 0.58
N ASN A 55 20.59 39.15 -0.16
CA ASN A 55 20.38 39.35 -1.59
C ASN A 55 19.18 38.52 -2.05
N ALA A 56 18.07 39.23 -2.27
CA ALA A 56 17.01 38.82 -3.16
C ALA A 56 17.56 38.80 -4.59
N ILE A 57 17.25 37.75 -5.37
CA ILE A 57 17.44 37.74 -6.82
C ILE A 57 16.14 37.25 -7.47
N PRO A 58 15.69 37.89 -8.57
CA PRO A 58 14.30 37.96 -8.96
C PRO A 58 13.89 36.84 -9.94
N HIS A 59 12.59 36.63 -10.04
CA HIS A 59 11.94 35.94 -11.14
C HIS A 59 12.36 36.54 -12.49
N SER A 60 12.84 35.68 -13.39
CA SER A 60 13.00 35.99 -14.81
C SER A 60 12.82 34.73 -15.64
N ALA A 61 12.04 34.90 -16.72
CA ALA A 61 11.45 33.92 -17.60
C ALA A 61 12.40 32.96 -18.32
N ALA A 62 11.85 31.77 -18.56
CA ALA A 62 11.98 30.92 -19.74
C ALA A 62 13.38 30.45 -20.15
N ASP A 63 13.69 29.21 -19.78
CA ASP A 63 14.55 28.35 -20.59
C ASP A 63 13.79 27.05 -20.92
N ALA A 64 13.56 26.86 -22.21
CA ALA A 64 12.73 25.82 -22.78
C ALA A 64 13.61 24.64 -23.22
N SER A 65 14.05 23.82 -22.26
CA SER A 65 14.49 22.43 -22.49
C SER A 65 14.78 21.72 -21.16
N HIS A 66 13.81 21.02 -20.59
CA HIS A 66 14.00 20.00 -19.55
C HIS A 66 13.07 18.82 -19.86
N PRO A 67 13.57 17.62 -20.25
CA PRO A 67 12.74 16.43 -20.36
C PRO A 67 12.65 15.81 -18.95
N GLY A 68 11.86 16.44 -18.08
CA GLY A 68 11.57 15.94 -16.75
C GLY A 68 10.15 16.39 -16.40
N LYS A 69 9.20 15.46 -16.38
CA LYS A 69 8.02 15.67 -15.53
C LYS A 69 8.59 15.72 -14.11
N ASP A 70 8.49 16.88 -13.46
CA ASP A 70 9.05 17.08 -12.12
C ASP A 70 8.53 15.98 -11.18
N PHE A 71 9.43 15.38 -10.40
CA PHE A 71 9.09 14.41 -9.34
C PHE A 71 7.98 14.96 -8.41
N PHE A 72 7.84 16.28 -8.34
CA PHE A 72 6.84 17.00 -7.57
C PHE A 72 5.44 16.97 -8.19
N ASP A 73 5.35 16.86 -9.51
CA ASP A 73 4.09 16.85 -10.24
C ASP A 73 3.58 15.44 -10.54
N ASP A 74 4.48 14.44 -10.61
CA ASP A 74 4.11 13.05 -10.79
C ASP A 74 4.02 12.29 -9.44
N PRO A 75 2.83 11.92 -8.97
CA PRO A 75 2.68 11.05 -7.79
C PRO A 75 3.27 9.64 -7.94
N HIS A 76 3.80 9.27 -9.10
CA HIS A 76 4.45 8.00 -9.42
C HIS A 76 3.55 6.76 -9.16
N PHE A 77 2.22 6.92 -9.08
CA PHE A 77 1.29 5.79 -8.90
C PHE A 77 0.87 5.17 -10.23
N ALA A 78 0.88 5.94 -11.32
CA ALA A 78 0.69 5.43 -12.67
C ALA A 78 2.05 4.95 -13.19
N PRO A 79 2.14 3.76 -13.80
CA PRO A 79 3.39 3.30 -14.41
C PRO A 79 3.75 4.18 -15.60
N SER A 80 5.01 4.61 -15.68
CA SER A 80 5.54 5.24 -16.90
C SER A 80 5.93 4.19 -17.95
N VAL A 81 6.22 2.97 -17.51
CA VAL A 81 6.57 1.82 -18.36
C VAL A 81 5.83 0.57 -17.86
N PHE A 82 5.37 -0.24 -18.80
CA PHE A 82 4.72 -1.52 -18.54
C PHE A 82 5.68 -2.69 -18.77
N VAL A 83 5.58 -3.74 -17.96
CA VAL A 83 6.27 -5.01 -18.24
C VAL A 83 5.76 -5.63 -19.54
N THR A 84 4.48 -5.43 -19.82
CA THR A 84 3.77 -5.95 -20.99
C THR A 84 3.63 -4.91 -22.12
N ALA A 85 4.54 -3.94 -22.22
CA ALA A 85 4.40 -2.78 -23.12
C ALA A 85 4.20 -3.14 -24.61
N ASP A 86 4.76 -4.28 -25.04
CA ASP A 86 4.64 -4.85 -26.38
C ASP A 86 3.30 -5.54 -26.67
N ILE A 87 2.49 -5.81 -25.63
CA ILE A 87 1.17 -6.42 -25.76
C ILE A 87 0.12 -5.31 -25.73
N ALA A 88 -0.65 -5.17 -26.81
CA ALA A 88 -1.73 -4.19 -26.88
C ALA A 88 -2.73 -4.37 -25.73
N GLY A 89 -3.07 -3.27 -25.05
CA GLY A 89 -4.05 -3.28 -23.96
C GLY A 89 -5.45 -3.61 -24.46
N VAL A 90 -6.27 -4.18 -23.58
CA VAL A 90 -7.67 -4.52 -23.89
C VAL A 90 -8.64 -3.34 -23.68
N GLY A 91 -8.18 -2.24 -23.06
CA GLY A 91 -9.02 -1.11 -22.69
C GLY A 91 -10.07 -1.50 -21.64
N GLY A 92 -11.26 -0.91 -21.77
CA GLY A 92 -12.39 -1.15 -20.88
C GLY A 92 -12.26 -0.49 -19.51
N VAL A 93 -13.17 -0.87 -18.60
CA VAL A 93 -13.25 -0.34 -17.24
C VAL A 93 -13.57 -1.45 -16.24
N ILE A 94 -13.14 -1.29 -14.99
CA ILE A 94 -13.47 -2.18 -13.87
C ILE A 94 -14.35 -1.45 -12.85
N LYS A 95 -14.88 -2.21 -11.88
CA LYS A 95 -15.68 -1.69 -10.76
C LYS A 95 -16.93 -0.90 -11.19
N GLN A 96 -17.48 -1.18 -12.37
CA GLN A 96 -18.82 -0.66 -12.73
C GLN A 96 -19.88 -1.13 -11.73
N ARG A 97 -19.69 -2.33 -11.16
CA ARG A 97 -20.58 -2.95 -10.18
C ARG A 97 -19.78 -3.73 -9.14
N PRO A 98 -20.28 -3.92 -7.91
CA PRO A 98 -19.63 -4.75 -6.91
C PRO A 98 -19.35 -6.19 -7.40
N GLU A 99 -20.26 -6.76 -8.20
CA GLU A 99 -20.16 -8.11 -8.78
C GLU A 99 -19.02 -8.26 -9.80
N ASP A 100 -18.52 -7.14 -10.35
CA ASP A 100 -17.40 -7.15 -11.29
C ASP A 100 -16.04 -7.16 -10.57
N PHE A 101 -16.03 -7.01 -9.25
CA PHE A 101 -14.81 -6.95 -8.45
C PHE A 101 -14.95 -7.82 -7.20
N LEU A 102 -14.55 -9.10 -7.34
CA LEU A 102 -14.52 -10.05 -6.24
C LEU A 102 -13.11 -10.16 -5.66
N VAL A 103 -13.01 -10.05 -4.34
CA VAL A 103 -11.78 -10.28 -3.58
C VAL A 103 -12.03 -11.30 -2.48
N GLU A 104 -11.26 -12.37 -2.45
CA GLU A 104 -11.29 -13.38 -1.39
C GLU A 104 -9.94 -13.39 -0.66
N GLU A 105 -9.96 -13.20 0.64
CA GLU A 105 -8.76 -13.28 1.47
C GLU A 105 -8.24 -14.71 1.54
N ILE A 106 -6.94 -14.87 1.34
CA ILE A 106 -6.22 -16.12 1.57
C ILE A 106 -5.68 -16.04 3.01
N PRO A 107 -6.19 -16.88 3.94
CA PRO A 107 -5.73 -16.86 5.33
C PRO A 107 -4.25 -17.24 5.41
N LEU A 108 -3.53 -16.69 6.39
CA LEU A 108 -2.15 -17.12 6.65
C LEU A 108 -2.08 -18.55 7.20
N TYR A 109 -3.13 -18.98 7.89
CA TYR A 109 -3.30 -20.31 8.45
C TYR A 109 -4.79 -20.61 8.58
N GLU A 110 -5.12 -21.91 8.57
CA GLU A 110 -6.47 -22.40 8.75
C GLU A 110 -6.86 -22.41 10.24
N PRO A 111 -8.17 -22.33 10.57
CA PRO A 111 -8.65 -22.60 11.92
C PRO A 111 -8.29 -24.03 12.36
N VAL A 112 -8.20 -24.24 13.68
CA VAL A 112 -7.70 -25.51 14.25
C VAL A 112 -8.81 -26.37 14.85
N GLY A 113 -10.04 -25.85 14.94
CA GLY A 113 -11.19 -26.57 15.51
C GLY A 113 -11.36 -26.44 17.01
N GLU A 114 -10.48 -25.69 17.68
CA GLU A 114 -10.52 -25.45 19.14
C GLU A 114 -10.06 -24.03 19.49
N GLY A 115 -10.42 -23.58 20.70
CA GLY A 115 -10.02 -22.29 21.26
C GLY A 115 -11.19 -21.35 21.54
N GLU A 116 -10.85 -20.13 21.96
CA GLU A 116 -11.82 -19.11 22.39
C GLU A 116 -12.24 -18.13 21.28
N HIS A 117 -11.68 -18.29 20.08
CA HIS A 117 -12.00 -17.42 18.96
C HIS A 117 -12.83 -18.15 17.91
N ILE A 118 -14.00 -17.61 17.61
CA ILE A 118 -14.81 -18.03 16.47
C ILE A 118 -14.24 -17.38 15.22
N TYR A 119 -13.65 -18.19 14.35
CA TYR A 119 -13.24 -17.78 13.01
C TYR A 119 -14.42 -17.93 12.06
N MET A 120 -14.59 -16.96 11.18
CA MET A 120 -15.64 -16.99 10.17
C MET A 120 -15.18 -16.34 8.88
N LEU A 121 -15.43 -17.00 7.74
CA LEU A 121 -15.29 -16.36 6.44
C LEU A 121 -16.58 -15.64 6.10
N VAL A 122 -16.47 -14.32 5.99
CA VAL A 122 -17.62 -13.44 5.78
C VAL A 122 -17.52 -12.81 4.40
N GLU A 123 -18.51 -13.06 3.56
CA GLU A 123 -18.76 -12.28 2.35
C GLU A 123 -19.55 -11.02 2.73
N LYS A 124 -19.06 -9.86 2.31
CA LYS A 124 -19.74 -8.56 2.50
C LYS A 124 -19.93 -7.85 1.16
N ARG A 125 -21.03 -7.11 1.04
CA ARG A 125 -21.35 -6.20 -0.08
C ARG A 125 -21.68 -4.81 0.43
N GLY A 126 -21.06 -3.78 -0.14
CA GLY A 126 -21.41 -2.37 0.18
C GLY A 126 -21.13 -1.98 1.63
N LEU A 127 -20.26 -2.72 2.32
CA LEU A 127 -19.85 -2.49 3.70
C LEU A 127 -18.35 -2.29 3.76
N SER A 128 -17.90 -1.31 4.53
CA SER A 128 -16.51 -1.21 4.99
C SER A 128 -16.22 -2.28 6.04
N THR A 129 -14.94 -2.59 6.24
CA THR A 129 -14.52 -3.53 7.30
C THR A 129 -14.91 -3.03 8.69
N THR A 130 -14.92 -1.72 8.94
CA THR A 130 -15.33 -1.15 10.24
C THR A 130 -16.83 -1.29 10.49
N GLU A 131 -17.68 -1.07 9.48
CA GLU A 131 -19.12 -1.31 9.59
C GLU A 131 -19.39 -2.79 9.88
N LEU A 132 -18.69 -3.71 9.21
CA LEU A 132 -18.80 -5.14 9.47
C LEU A 132 -18.39 -5.49 10.92
N VAL A 133 -17.30 -4.92 11.43
CA VAL A 133 -16.86 -5.11 12.83
C VAL A 133 -17.96 -4.68 13.80
N SER A 134 -18.60 -3.54 13.58
CA SER A 134 -19.70 -3.06 14.42
C SER A 134 -20.90 -4.00 14.40
N ILE A 135 -21.28 -4.50 13.22
CA ILE A 135 -22.39 -5.45 13.07
C ILE A 135 -22.09 -6.76 13.82
N LEU A 136 -20.91 -7.34 13.60
CA LEU A 136 -20.51 -8.59 14.26
C LEU A 136 -20.40 -8.41 15.78
N ALA A 137 -19.79 -7.33 16.25
CA ALA A 137 -19.68 -7.05 17.68
C ALA A 137 -21.06 -6.99 18.36
N SER A 138 -22.02 -6.31 17.73
CA SER A 138 -23.40 -6.24 18.22
C SER A 138 -24.08 -7.61 18.22
N HIS A 139 -23.90 -8.39 17.15
CA HIS A 139 -24.52 -9.71 17.01
C HIS A 139 -24.01 -10.71 18.06
N PHE A 140 -22.70 -10.75 18.28
CA PHE A 140 -22.07 -11.66 19.24
C PHE A 140 -22.08 -11.11 20.69
N GLY A 141 -22.58 -9.89 20.92
CA GLY A 141 -22.59 -9.28 22.24
C GLY A 141 -21.20 -9.00 22.82
N VAL A 142 -20.22 -8.70 21.95
CA VAL A 142 -18.82 -8.42 22.32
C VAL A 142 -18.44 -6.98 21.99
N ARG A 143 -17.26 -6.51 22.40
CA ARG A 143 -16.79 -5.17 22.03
C ARG A 143 -16.12 -5.23 20.66
N GLY A 144 -16.10 -4.11 19.92
CA GLY A 144 -15.43 -4.05 18.61
C GLY A 144 -13.94 -4.43 18.65
N ARG A 145 -13.27 -4.24 19.79
CA ARG A 145 -11.88 -4.66 19.99
C ARG A 145 -11.72 -6.18 20.15
N ASP A 146 -12.80 -6.92 20.37
CA ASP A 146 -12.80 -8.38 20.52
C ASP A 146 -13.01 -9.06 19.15
N VAL A 147 -13.42 -8.28 18.15
CA VAL A 147 -13.41 -8.64 16.74
C VAL A 147 -12.02 -8.39 16.15
N GLY A 148 -11.50 -9.37 15.41
CA GLY A 148 -10.21 -9.35 14.72
C GLY A 148 -10.37 -9.53 13.22
N TYR A 149 -9.45 -8.93 12.46
CA TYR A 149 -9.38 -9.00 11.00
C TYR A 149 -7.91 -8.83 10.56
N ALA A 150 -7.53 -9.45 9.43
CA ALA A 150 -6.16 -9.42 8.93
C ALA A 150 -5.83 -8.18 8.08
N GLY A 151 -6.82 -7.62 7.41
CA GLY A 151 -6.69 -6.41 6.60
C GLY A 151 -8.04 -5.73 6.36
N MET A 152 -8.00 -4.49 5.86
CA MET A 152 -9.20 -3.81 5.38
C MET A 152 -9.46 -4.22 3.92
N LYS A 153 -10.73 -4.29 3.53
CA LYS A 153 -11.13 -4.54 2.14
C LYS A 153 -12.04 -3.43 1.65
N ASP A 154 -12.03 -3.21 0.34
CA ASP A 154 -12.82 -2.18 -0.32
C ASP A 154 -14.31 -2.32 -0.02
N LYS A 155 -15.00 -1.18 0.12
CA LYS A 155 -16.46 -1.12 0.28
C LYS A 155 -17.19 -1.40 -1.04
N ASN A 156 -16.63 -0.92 -2.14
CA ASN A 156 -17.20 -0.98 -3.49
C ASN A 156 -16.76 -2.27 -4.22
N ALA A 157 -16.95 -3.42 -3.56
CA ALA A 157 -16.57 -4.75 -4.05
C ALA A 157 -17.39 -5.83 -3.33
N ILE A 158 -17.45 -7.04 -3.91
CA ILE A 158 -17.79 -8.25 -3.15
C ILE A 158 -16.50 -8.75 -2.51
N THR A 159 -16.45 -8.75 -1.18
CA THR A 159 -15.23 -9.14 -0.47
C THR A 159 -15.50 -10.25 0.52
N ARG A 160 -14.70 -11.30 0.47
CA ARG A 160 -14.68 -12.39 1.44
C ARG A 160 -13.45 -12.27 2.30
N GLN A 161 -13.62 -12.14 3.61
CA GLN A 161 -12.51 -11.98 4.54
C GLN A 161 -12.75 -12.79 5.81
N VAL A 162 -11.68 -13.28 6.43
CA VAL A 162 -11.79 -13.99 7.70
C VAL A 162 -11.91 -12.96 8.81
N MET A 163 -12.87 -13.19 9.70
CA MET A 163 -13.06 -12.44 10.94
C MET A 163 -12.88 -13.40 12.11
N SER A 164 -12.30 -12.91 13.21
CA SER A 164 -12.24 -13.65 14.47
C SER A 164 -13.05 -12.95 15.54
N ILE A 165 -13.88 -13.66 16.29
CA ILE A 165 -14.65 -13.14 17.42
C ILE A 165 -14.14 -13.79 18.69
N HIS A 166 -13.59 -13.02 19.62
CA HIS A 166 -13.25 -13.56 20.96
C HIS A 166 -14.53 -13.75 21.77
N ALA A 167 -14.93 -15.01 21.96
CA ALA A 167 -16.12 -15.40 22.71
C ALA A 167 -15.81 -16.63 23.58
N PRO A 168 -15.09 -16.43 24.71
CA PRO A 168 -14.67 -17.52 25.58
C PRO A 168 -15.81 -18.45 25.99
N GLY A 169 -15.58 -19.76 25.87
CA GLY A 169 -16.53 -20.80 26.26
C GLY A 169 -17.77 -20.90 25.37
N LYS A 170 -17.82 -20.22 24.21
CA LYS A 170 -18.92 -20.28 23.26
C LYS A 170 -18.47 -20.79 21.90
N THR A 171 -19.37 -21.46 21.20
CA THR A 171 -19.21 -21.90 19.82
C THR A 171 -20.13 -21.09 18.89
N PRO A 172 -19.98 -21.19 17.55
CA PRO A 172 -20.89 -20.52 16.62
C PRO A 172 -22.37 -20.87 16.84
N GLU A 173 -22.66 -22.09 17.30
CA GLU A 173 -24.03 -22.60 17.55
C GLU A 173 -24.72 -21.94 18.75
N ASP A 174 -23.96 -21.31 19.66
CA ASP A 174 -24.51 -20.59 20.82
C ASP A 174 -25.12 -19.23 20.46
N PHE A 175 -25.04 -18.83 19.18
CA PHE A 175 -25.52 -17.54 18.69
C PHE A 175 -26.65 -17.73 17.67
N PRO A 176 -27.61 -16.79 17.62
CA PRO A 176 -28.61 -16.81 16.56
C PRO A 176 -27.96 -16.68 15.19
N GLU A 177 -28.65 -17.09 14.13
CA GLU A 177 -28.20 -16.88 12.77
C GLU A 177 -28.00 -15.37 12.48
N LEU A 178 -26.86 -15.01 11.87
CA LEU A 178 -26.59 -13.63 11.46
C LEU A 178 -27.45 -13.26 10.24
N ARG A 179 -28.44 -12.40 10.47
CA ARG A 179 -29.35 -11.91 9.43
C ARG A 179 -29.04 -10.48 9.02
N ASP A 180 -28.27 -10.31 7.94
CA ASP A 180 -28.08 -9.03 7.26
C ASP A 180 -27.99 -9.30 5.75
N GLN A 181 -28.81 -8.61 4.94
CA GLN A 181 -28.87 -8.85 3.49
C GLN A 181 -27.56 -8.54 2.75
N ARG A 182 -26.62 -7.85 3.41
CA ARG A 182 -25.31 -7.48 2.86
C ARG A 182 -24.20 -8.43 3.29
N ILE A 183 -24.50 -9.42 4.14
CA ILE A 183 -23.53 -10.31 4.75
C ILE A 183 -23.94 -11.76 4.56
N SER A 184 -23.00 -12.59 4.09
CA SER A 184 -23.14 -14.04 4.07
C SER A 184 -21.99 -14.68 4.84
N VAL A 185 -22.29 -15.55 5.80
CA VAL A 185 -21.29 -16.36 6.50
C VAL A 185 -21.08 -17.64 5.70
N LEU A 186 -19.87 -17.83 5.16
CA LEU A 186 -19.56 -18.96 4.27
C LEU A 186 -19.09 -20.20 5.04
N TRP A 187 -18.40 -19.99 6.15
CA TRP A 187 -18.07 -21.04 7.12
C TRP A 187 -17.71 -20.42 8.46
N THR A 188 -17.80 -21.23 9.52
CA THR A 188 -17.33 -20.91 10.87
C THR A 188 -16.51 -22.07 11.43
N ASP A 189 -15.52 -21.78 12.25
CA ASP A 189 -14.73 -22.77 12.98
C ASP A 189 -14.06 -22.11 14.20
N LEU A 190 -13.41 -22.88 15.07
CA LEU A 190 -12.71 -22.36 16.24
C LEU A 190 -11.20 -22.22 16.01
N HIS A 191 -10.62 -21.24 16.68
CA HIS A 191 -9.19 -21.03 16.72
C HIS A 191 -8.71 -20.49 18.08
N VAL A 192 -7.46 -20.79 18.42
CA VAL A 192 -6.83 -20.40 19.69
C VAL A 192 -6.36 -18.95 19.71
N ASN A 193 -6.09 -18.37 18.54
CA ASN A 193 -5.57 -17.01 18.42
C ASN A 193 -6.61 -16.03 17.90
N LYS A 194 -6.47 -14.77 18.31
CA LYS A 194 -7.16 -13.66 17.64
C LYS A 194 -6.50 -13.37 16.29
N LEU A 195 -7.31 -13.11 15.27
CA LEU A 195 -6.84 -12.60 14.00
C LEU A 195 -6.36 -11.14 14.14
N ARG A 196 -5.14 -10.84 13.67
CA ARG A 196 -4.50 -9.53 13.75
C ARG A 196 -4.04 -9.07 12.38
N ARG A 197 -3.74 -7.77 12.26
CA ARG A 197 -3.19 -7.19 11.04
C ARG A 197 -1.95 -7.97 10.58
N GLY A 198 -1.90 -8.31 9.30
CA GLY A 198 -0.82 -9.10 8.72
C GLY A 198 -1.03 -10.62 8.76
N HIS A 199 -2.08 -11.14 9.40
CA HIS A 199 -2.43 -12.57 9.38
C HIS A 199 -3.14 -12.99 8.08
N SER A 200 -2.74 -12.45 6.94
CA SER A 200 -3.24 -12.82 5.61
C SER A 200 -2.06 -13.16 4.73
N ALA A 201 -2.11 -14.30 4.05
CA ALA A 201 -1.10 -14.67 3.06
C ALA A 201 -1.24 -13.82 1.79
N GLY A 202 -2.48 -13.46 1.43
CA GLY A 202 -2.76 -12.70 0.24
C GLY A 202 -4.24 -12.58 -0.07
N ASN A 203 -4.53 -12.30 -1.34
CA ASN A 203 -5.87 -12.14 -1.85
C ASN A 203 -5.99 -12.81 -3.21
N ARG A 204 -7.10 -13.53 -3.38
CA ARG A 204 -7.58 -14.06 -4.65
C ARG A 204 -8.54 -13.07 -5.27
N PHE A 205 -8.29 -12.70 -6.51
CA PHE A 205 -9.09 -11.75 -7.26
C PHE A 205 -9.85 -12.46 -8.38
N SER A 206 -11.06 -11.99 -8.64
CA SER A 206 -11.80 -12.29 -9.87
C SER A 206 -12.47 -11.00 -10.32
N ILE A 207 -11.86 -10.38 -11.34
CA ILE A 207 -12.22 -9.04 -11.81
C ILE A 207 -12.74 -9.14 -13.23
N ARG A 208 -13.90 -8.52 -13.50
CA ARG A 208 -14.44 -8.39 -14.86
C ARG A 208 -14.10 -7.02 -15.43
N ILE A 209 -13.43 -7.01 -16.57
CA ILE A 209 -13.24 -5.83 -17.41
C ILE A 209 -14.45 -5.71 -18.33
N ARG A 210 -15.14 -4.57 -18.28
CA ARG A 210 -16.33 -4.26 -19.07
C ARG A 210 -16.00 -3.26 -20.17
N GLY A 211 -16.83 -3.23 -21.22
CA GLY A 211 -16.60 -2.33 -22.37
C GLY A 211 -15.45 -2.78 -23.27
N VAL A 212 -15.26 -4.10 -23.38
CA VAL A 212 -14.17 -4.75 -24.15
C VAL A 212 -14.73 -5.67 -25.22
N SER A 213 -13.90 -6.02 -26.21
CA SER A 213 -14.22 -7.11 -27.14
C SER A 213 -13.82 -8.45 -26.55
N VAL A 214 -14.69 -9.46 -26.65
CA VAL A 214 -14.36 -10.85 -26.28
C VAL A 214 -13.15 -11.36 -27.10
N GLY A 215 -12.96 -10.85 -28.32
CA GLY A 215 -11.80 -11.15 -29.16
C GLY A 215 -10.46 -10.66 -28.61
N ASP A 216 -10.46 -9.78 -27.61
CA ASP A 216 -9.24 -9.29 -26.95
C ASP A 216 -8.76 -10.20 -25.79
N ALA A 217 -9.53 -11.24 -25.44
CA ALA A 217 -9.17 -12.19 -24.39
C ALA A 217 -7.76 -12.82 -24.56
N PRO A 218 -7.29 -13.18 -25.78
CA PRO A 218 -5.92 -13.65 -25.98
C PRO A 218 -4.84 -12.64 -25.56
N LYS A 219 -5.09 -11.33 -25.72
CA LYS A 219 -4.15 -10.26 -25.30
C LYS A 219 -4.06 -10.18 -23.77
N ALA A 220 -5.19 -10.28 -23.09
CA ALA A 220 -5.24 -10.33 -21.64
C ALA A 220 -4.54 -11.58 -21.10
N LEU A 221 -4.75 -12.74 -21.74
CA LEU A 221 -4.09 -13.99 -21.38
C LEU A 221 -2.57 -13.93 -21.57
N GLU A 222 -2.09 -13.36 -22.67
CA GLU A 222 -0.64 -13.23 -22.87
C GLU A 222 -0.01 -12.27 -21.85
N SER A 223 -0.67 -11.15 -21.56
CA SER A 223 -0.22 -10.23 -20.50
C SER A 223 -0.14 -10.93 -19.14
N MET A 224 -1.17 -11.71 -18.79
CA MET A 224 -1.22 -12.44 -17.52
C MET A 224 -0.16 -13.54 -17.44
N ARG A 225 0.10 -14.27 -18.54
CA ARG A 225 1.17 -15.26 -18.61
C ARG A 225 2.55 -14.63 -18.47
N ARG A 226 2.76 -13.45 -19.07
CA ARG A 226 4.00 -12.70 -18.93
C ARG A 226 4.22 -12.27 -17.47
N LEU A 227 3.21 -11.72 -16.82
CA LEU A 227 3.26 -11.37 -15.39
C LEU A 227 3.47 -12.57 -14.47
N ALA A 228 2.90 -13.74 -14.80
CA ALA A 228 3.14 -14.97 -14.04
C ALA A 228 4.60 -15.45 -14.14
N ARG A 229 5.25 -15.27 -15.30
CA ARG A 229 6.67 -15.64 -15.50
C ARG A 229 7.65 -14.62 -14.94
N GLU A 230 7.39 -13.33 -15.18
CA GLU A 230 8.34 -12.25 -14.85
C GLU A 230 8.09 -11.64 -13.47
N GLY A 231 6.90 -11.83 -12.92
CA GLY A 231 6.40 -11.22 -11.70
C GLY A 231 5.60 -9.95 -11.96
N VAL A 232 4.72 -9.62 -11.02
CA VAL A 232 3.93 -8.39 -11.06
C VAL A 232 4.72 -7.27 -10.41
N PRO A 233 4.88 -6.10 -11.06
CA PRO A 233 5.46 -4.92 -10.42
C PRO A 233 4.78 -4.60 -9.10
N ASN A 234 5.54 -4.46 -8.01
CA ASN A 234 4.98 -4.28 -6.68
C ASN A 234 4.69 -2.80 -6.34
N ARG A 235 4.13 -2.08 -7.32
CA ARG A 235 3.88 -0.64 -7.25
C ARG A 235 2.94 -0.29 -6.11
N THR A 236 3.20 0.83 -5.45
CA THR A 236 2.25 1.41 -4.50
C THR A 236 1.17 2.21 -5.25
N GLY A 237 -0.09 1.87 -5.03
CA GLY A 237 -1.22 2.48 -5.73
C GLY A 237 -1.64 3.88 -5.22
N GLU A 238 -2.58 4.48 -5.95
CA GLU A 238 -3.09 5.86 -5.76
C GLU A 238 -3.61 6.17 -4.36
N GLN A 239 -4.22 5.18 -3.69
CA GLN A 239 -4.76 5.33 -2.33
C GLN A 239 -3.70 5.79 -1.32
N ARG A 240 -2.42 5.48 -1.55
CA ARG A 240 -1.30 5.96 -0.71
C ARG A 240 -1.11 7.47 -0.82
N PHE A 241 -1.37 8.03 -1.99
CA PHE A 241 -1.11 9.43 -2.32
C PHE A 241 -2.29 10.35 -1.95
N GLY A 242 -3.39 9.77 -1.49
CA GLY A 242 -4.56 10.49 -0.98
C GLY A 242 -5.42 11.09 -2.09
N VAL A 243 -6.57 11.65 -1.74
CA VAL A 243 -7.53 12.19 -2.72
C VAL A 243 -6.91 13.29 -3.59
N ARG A 244 -6.06 14.13 -3.00
CA ARG A 244 -5.33 15.20 -3.71
C ARG A 244 -4.08 14.71 -4.43
N MET A 245 -3.75 13.43 -4.34
CA MET A 245 -2.57 12.81 -4.95
C MET A 245 -1.25 13.48 -4.53
N ASN A 246 -1.20 14.16 -3.38
CA ASN A 246 -0.05 14.98 -2.97
C ASN A 246 0.56 14.58 -1.62
N ASN A 247 0.15 13.46 -1.02
CA ASN A 247 0.67 13.04 0.29
C ASN A 247 2.19 12.86 0.30
N HIS A 248 2.79 12.46 -0.82
CA HIS A 248 4.24 12.33 -0.96
C HIS A 248 4.96 13.69 -0.87
N ILE A 249 4.34 14.76 -1.37
CA ILE A 249 4.84 16.14 -1.25
C ILE A 249 4.80 16.56 0.21
N VAL A 250 3.66 16.38 0.89
CA VAL A 250 3.52 16.68 2.32
C VAL A 250 4.54 15.88 3.13
N GLY A 251 4.72 14.59 2.85
CA GLY A 251 5.67 13.72 3.52
C GLY A 251 7.12 14.20 3.40
N ARG A 252 7.52 14.60 2.19
CA ARG A 252 8.82 15.18 1.91
C ARG A 252 9.06 16.47 2.70
N LEU A 253 8.11 17.41 2.67
CA LEU A 253 8.23 18.70 3.37
C LEU A 253 8.32 18.51 4.89
N LEU A 254 7.54 17.57 5.43
CA LEU A 254 7.62 17.16 6.85
C LEU A 254 8.99 16.56 7.18
N LEU A 255 9.54 15.73 6.30
CA LEU A 255 10.86 15.13 6.47
C LEU A 255 11.96 16.20 6.52
N LEU A 256 11.92 17.17 5.60
CA LEU A 256 12.85 18.30 5.56
C LEU A 256 12.62 19.29 6.71
N GLY A 257 11.45 19.27 7.35
CA GLY A 257 11.07 20.19 8.42
C GLY A 257 10.63 21.57 7.92
N GLN A 258 10.27 21.62 6.64
CA GLN A 258 9.64 22.74 5.95
C GLN A 258 8.16 22.81 6.36
N ASN A 259 7.95 23.20 7.62
CA ASN A 259 6.64 23.08 8.28
C ASN A 259 5.60 24.01 7.67
N ARG A 260 6.00 25.19 7.16
CA ARG A 260 5.06 26.14 6.56
C ARG A 260 4.56 25.61 5.22
N GLU A 261 5.49 25.18 4.40
CA GLU A 261 5.28 24.59 3.08
C GLU A 261 4.46 23.31 3.19
N ALA A 262 4.70 22.48 4.22
CA ALA A 262 3.88 21.28 4.47
C ALA A 262 2.41 21.63 4.77
N LEU A 263 2.16 22.74 5.50
CA LEU A 263 0.80 23.22 5.75
C LEU A 263 0.19 23.85 4.49
N ASP A 264 0.98 24.57 3.70
CA ASP A 264 0.54 25.13 2.42
C ASP A 264 0.15 24.00 1.43
N ALA A 265 0.95 22.94 1.35
CA ALA A 265 0.64 21.75 0.56
C ALA A 265 -0.61 21.00 1.07
N LEU A 266 -0.91 21.05 2.36
CA LEU A 266 -2.10 20.42 2.94
C LEU A 266 -3.37 21.25 2.73
N LEU A 267 -3.29 22.56 3.01
CA LEU A 267 -4.43 23.46 3.21
C LEU A 267 -4.61 24.52 2.11
N GLY A 268 -3.58 24.81 1.31
CA GLY A 268 -3.60 25.85 0.28
C GLY A 268 -4.03 25.36 -1.10
N THR A 269 -4.14 26.27 -2.07
CA THR A 269 -4.54 26.02 -3.46
C THR A 269 -3.37 25.66 -4.37
N GLY A 270 -2.13 25.89 -3.92
CA GLY A 270 -0.93 26.02 -4.76
C GLY A 270 -0.49 24.83 -5.62
N ASP A 271 -1.13 23.67 -5.57
CA ASP A 271 -0.86 22.54 -6.49
C ASP A 271 -1.94 22.37 -7.58
N GLY A 272 -3.00 23.18 -7.57
CA GLY A 272 -4.14 23.06 -8.50
C GLY A 272 -4.92 21.75 -8.39
N ARG A 273 -4.61 20.89 -7.39
CA ARG A 273 -5.22 19.57 -7.24
C ARG A 273 -6.47 19.66 -6.37
N SER A 274 -7.60 19.27 -6.95
CA SER A 274 -8.87 19.17 -6.27
C SER A 274 -8.80 18.18 -5.10
N GLY A 275 -9.36 18.56 -3.96
CA GLY A 275 -9.49 17.69 -2.79
C GLY A 275 -10.89 17.75 -2.20
N LEU A 276 -11.07 17.12 -1.04
CA LEU A 276 -12.34 17.19 -0.31
C LEU A 276 -12.61 18.58 0.26
N MET A 277 -11.56 19.30 0.68
CA MET A 277 -11.69 20.65 1.21
C MET A 277 -12.01 21.65 0.10
N ASP A 278 -13.06 22.45 0.31
CA ASP A 278 -13.57 23.42 -0.64
C ASP A 278 -12.50 24.47 -1.02
N GLU A 279 -12.46 24.84 -2.30
CA GLU A 279 -11.46 25.78 -2.85
C GLU A 279 -11.50 27.15 -2.16
N GLU A 280 -12.71 27.63 -1.82
CA GLU A 280 -12.90 28.86 -1.04
C GLU A 280 -12.19 28.80 0.31
N ALA A 281 -12.29 27.68 1.03
CA ALA A 281 -11.62 27.52 2.32
C ALA A 281 -10.10 27.49 2.19
N ARG A 282 -9.57 26.95 1.08
CA ARG A 282 -8.14 26.96 0.79
C ARG A 282 -7.63 28.37 0.50
N SER A 283 -8.39 29.13 -0.28
CA SER A 283 -8.10 30.55 -0.55
C SER A 283 -8.15 31.40 0.74
N LEU A 284 -9.10 31.11 1.64
CA LEU A 284 -9.16 31.75 2.96
C LEU A 284 -7.95 31.42 3.84
N TYR A 285 -7.47 30.17 3.80
CA TYR A 285 -6.23 29.78 4.47
C TYR A 285 -5.03 30.61 3.97
N GLU A 286 -4.88 30.79 2.66
CA GLU A 286 -3.78 31.56 2.07
C GLU A 286 -3.79 33.03 2.47
N ARG A 287 -4.99 33.61 2.63
CA ARG A 287 -5.18 34.98 3.16
C ARG A 287 -4.95 35.09 4.67
N GLY A 288 -4.67 33.99 5.37
CA GLY A 288 -4.53 33.96 6.84
C GLY A 288 -5.87 34.01 7.58
N ALA A 289 -7.00 33.90 6.89
CA ALA A 289 -8.35 33.93 7.46
C ALA A 289 -8.77 32.54 7.96
N TYR A 290 -8.03 31.98 8.94
CA TYR A 290 -8.16 30.58 9.35
C TYR A 290 -9.53 30.23 9.96
N ASP A 291 -10.16 31.14 10.70
CA ASP A 291 -11.50 30.93 11.26
C ASP A 291 -12.60 30.95 10.21
N GLU A 292 -12.41 31.75 9.16
CA GLU A 292 -13.31 31.75 7.99
C GLU A 292 -13.12 30.46 7.18
N ALA A 293 -11.87 30.03 6.95
CA ALA A 293 -11.57 28.75 6.29
C ALA A 293 -12.23 27.56 7.00
N LEU A 294 -12.23 27.55 8.34
CA LEU A 294 -12.92 26.53 9.16
C LEU A 294 -14.43 26.50 8.95
N ARG A 295 -15.05 27.65 8.70
CA ARG A 295 -16.50 27.80 8.53
C ARG A 295 -16.95 27.59 7.08
N ALA A 296 -16.09 27.93 6.12
CA ALA A 296 -16.42 27.89 4.70
C ALA A 296 -16.54 26.46 4.16
N SER A 297 -15.67 25.54 4.57
CA SER A 297 -15.63 24.20 3.98
C SER A 297 -16.62 23.23 4.61
N ARG A 298 -17.50 22.63 3.80
CA ARG A 298 -18.45 21.58 4.24
C ARG A 298 -17.74 20.27 4.55
N TYR A 299 -16.62 20.00 3.87
CA TYR A 299 -15.90 18.74 3.92
C TYR A 299 -14.47 18.92 4.44
N LEU A 300 -14.35 19.20 5.74
CA LEU A 300 -13.05 19.25 6.41
C LEU A 300 -12.74 17.94 7.15
N GLY A 301 -11.60 17.34 6.82
CA GLY A 301 -11.04 16.20 7.54
C GLY A 301 -10.54 16.59 8.94
N ARG A 302 -10.19 15.58 9.74
CA ARG A 302 -9.72 15.78 11.12
C ARG A 302 -8.41 16.57 11.17
N VAL A 303 -7.53 16.32 10.21
CA VAL A 303 -6.19 16.92 10.13
C VAL A 303 -6.31 18.40 9.81
N GLU A 304 -7.09 18.73 8.79
CA GLU A 304 -7.33 20.09 8.32
C GLU A 304 -8.00 20.93 9.41
N LYS A 305 -9.03 20.37 10.09
CA LYS A 305 -9.67 21.03 11.25
C LYS A 305 -8.67 21.31 12.36
N SER A 306 -7.84 20.33 12.71
CA SER A 306 -6.85 20.49 13.78
C SER A 306 -5.84 21.57 13.43
N ALA A 307 -5.32 21.54 12.20
CA ALA A 307 -4.33 22.49 11.71
C ALA A 307 -4.88 23.92 11.66
N LEU A 308 -6.04 24.14 11.05
CA LEU A 308 -6.66 25.47 10.98
C LEU A 308 -7.00 26.04 12.36
N ARG A 309 -7.49 25.21 13.30
CA ARG A 309 -7.75 25.64 14.69
C ARG A 309 -6.47 26.05 15.41
N ALA A 310 -5.38 25.32 15.20
CA ALA A 310 -4.09 25.66 15.78
C ALA A 310 -3.55 26.98 15.20
N LEU A 311 -3.69 27.19 13.88
CA LEU A 311 -3.31 28.43 13.20
C LEU A 311 -4.13 29.63 13.65
N SER A 312 -5.46 29.49 13.80
CA SER A 312 -6.36 30.51 14.36
C SER A 312 -5.93 30.97 15.76
N ARG A 313 -5.39 30.06 16.58
CA ARG A 313 -4.83 30.37 17.90
C ARG A 313 -3.43 31.00 17.86
N GLY A 314 -2.90 31.31 16.67
CA GLY A 314 -1.58 31.93 16.50
C GLY A 314 -0.40 30.98 16.73
N LEU A 315 -0.60 29.65 16.66
CA LEU A 315 0.52 28.72 16.78
C LEU A 315 1.44 28.81 15.57
N SER A 316 2.75 28.82 15.80
CA SER A 316 3.76 28.72 14.74
C SER A 316 3.57 27.42 13.91
N PRO A 317 3.93 27.39 12.61
CA PRO A 317 3.80 26.20 11.76
C PRO A 317 4.37 24.92 12.38
N SER A 318 5.53 24.99 13.04
CA SER A 318 6.14 23.82 13.71
C SER A 318 5.30 23.26 14.86
N ARG A 319 4.57 24.11 15.59
CA ARG A 319 3.64 23.69 16.66
C ARG A 319 2.36 23.11 16.08
N VAL A 320 1.87 23.68 14.97
CA VAL A 320 0.70 23.17 14.23
C VAL A 320 0.99 21.76 13.72
N VAL A 321 2.11 21.54 13.03
CA VAL A 321 2.51 20.21 12.55
C VAL A 321 2.63 19.21 13.70
N ARG A 322 3.26 19.57 14.82
CA ARG A 322 3.36 18.69 15.99
C ARG A 322 2.00 18.33 16.62
N SER A 323 0.97 19.15 16.41
CA SER A 323 -0.40 18.86 16.88
C SER A 323 -1.14 17.84 15.99
N ILE A 324 -0.63 17.57 14.78
CA ILE A 324 -1.17 16.51 13.93
C ILE A 324 -0.76 15.15 14.52
N ASP A 325 -1.74 14.24 14.58
CA ASP A 325 -1.55 12.86 15.04
C ASP A 325 -0.31 12.21 14.42
N SER A 326 0.47 11.50 15.24
CA SER A 326 1.73 10.91 14.80
C SER A 326 1.54 9.89 13.68
N ASN A 327 0.47 9.11 13.70
CA ASN A 327 0.21 8.13 12.65
C ASN A 327 -0.10 8.82 11.32
N GLN A 328 -0.82 9.94 11.36
CA GLN A 328 -1.09 10.73 10.17
C GLN A 328 0.19 11.36 9.60
N ARG A 329 1.05 11.94 10.45
CA ARG A 329 2.34 12.46 10.00
C ARG A 329 3.20 11.36 9.35
N PHE A 330 3.24 10.19 9.98
CA PHE A 330 3.96 9.04 9.45
C PHE A 330 3.35 8.51 8.15
N PHE A 331 2.03 8.58 7.99
CA PHE A 331 1.36 8.23 6.74
C PHE A 331 1.83 9.09 5.56
N TYR A 332 2.01 10.40 5.74
CA TYR A 332 2.59 11.26 4.70
C TYR A 332 4.04 10.88 4.39
N ILE A 333 4.88 10.68 5.40
CA ILE A 333 6.30 10.28 5.22
C ILE A 333 6.41 8.95 4.47
N THR A 334 5.58 7.96 4.81
CA THR A 334 5.56 6.68 4.09
C THR A 334 5.05 6.81 2.65
N ALA A 335 4.16 7.77 2.37
CA ALA A 335 3.78 8.07 0.98
C ALA A 335 4.95 8.63 0.16
N PHE A 336 5.83 9.46 0.77
CA PHE A 336 7.07 9.91 0.13
C PHE A 336 8.01 8.73 -0.16
N GLN A 337 8.24 7.85 0.81
CA GLN A 337 9.04 6.64 0.62
C GLN A 337 8.49 5.77 -0.53
N SER A 338 7.17 5.63 -0.62
CA SER A 338 6.50 4.92 -1.72
C SER A 338 6.71 5.57 -3.08
N ALA A 339 6.74 6.91 -3.18
CA ALA A 339 7.03 7.60 -4.43
C ALA A 339 8.45 7.31 -4.93
N VAL A 340 9.45 7.36 -4.04
CA VAL A 340 10.83 7.04 -4.39
C VAL A 340 10.98 5.56 -4.78
N PHE A 341 10.33 4.64 -4.05
CA PHE A 341 10.25 3.24 -4.43
C PHE A 341 9.66 3.04 -5.83
N ASN A 342 8.54 3.70 -6.13
CA ASN A 342 7.88 3.61 -7.43
C ASN A 342 8.80 4.13 -8.56
N ARG A 343 9.58 5.20 -8.33
CA ARG A 343 10.58 5.71 -9.28
C ARG A 343 11.67 4.67 -9.57
N VAL A 344 12.23 4.03 -8.54
CA VAL A 344 13.21 2.94 -8.68
C VAL A 344 12.61 1.77 -9.47
N LEU A 345 11.36 1.41 -9.19
CA LEU A 345 10.63 0.37 -9.89
C LEU A 345 10.47 0.70 -11.39
N ASP A 346 10.07 1.92 -11.73
CA ASP A 346 9.95 2.38 -13.12
C ASP A 346 11.28 2.27 -13.88
N GLU A 347 12.38 2.70 -13.26
CA GLU A 347 13.72 2.62 -13.85
C GLU A 347 14.15 1.17 -14.09
N ARG A 348 13.94 0.26 -13.13
CA ARG A 348 14.25 -1.16 -13.31
C ARG A 348 13.38 -1.81 -14.38
N ILE A 349 12.11 -1.43 -14.51
CA ILE A 349 11.26 -1.93 -15.60
C ILE A 349 11.75 -1.40 -16.95
N ALA A 350 12.07 -0.11 -17.05
CA ALA A 350 12.54 0.52 -18.28
C ALA A 350 13.83 -0.12 -18.84
N ARG A 351 14.68 -0.64 -17.96
CA ARG A 351 15.92 -1.35 -18.30
C ARG A 351 15.73 -2.85 -18.58
N GLY A 352 14.52 -3.40 -18.41
CA GLY A 352 14.28 -4.84 -18.48
C GLY A 352 14.83 -5.61 -17.27
N GLU A 353 15.04 -4.94 -16.15
CA GLU A 353 15.73 -5.43 -14.95
C GLU A 353 14.79 -5.71 -13.77
N LEU A 354 13.47 -5.77 -14.00
CA LEU A 354 12.48 -6.05 -12.94
C LEU A 354 12.80 -7.35 -12.19
N GLY A 355 13.20 -8.37 -12.95
CA GLY A 355 13.51 -9.71 -12.47
C GLY A 355 14.99 -10.07 -12.49
N VAL A 356 15.85 -9.15 -12.93
CA VAL A 356 17.29 -9.39 -13.03
C VAL A 356 17.91 -9.07 -11.69
N MET A 357 18.71 -9.99 -11.15
CA MET A 357 19.52 -9.74 -9.96
C MET A 357 20.88 -9.19 -10.38
N LEU A 358 21.31 -8.09 -9.75
CA LEU A 358 22.58 -7.43 -10.01
C LEU A 358 23.50 -7.54 -8.78
N GLU A 359 24.81 -7.43 -9.00
CA GLU A 359 25.77 -7.33 -7.89
C GLU A 359 25.49 -6.03 -7.11
N GLY A 360 25.43 -6.14 -5.79
CA GLY A 360 25.05 -5.07 -4.88
C GLY A 360 23.55 -4.96 -4.63
N ASP A 361 22.68 -5.70 -5.32
CA ASP A 361 21.25 -5.71 -4.99
C ASP A 361 21.02 -6.20 -3.54
N VAL A 362 19.94 -5.73 -2.94
CA VAL A 362 19.36 -6.40 -1.77
C VAL A 362 18.25 -7.32 -2.27
N ALA A 363 18.39 -8.61 -2.01
CA ALA A 363 17.42 -9.63 -2.39
C ALA A 363 16.36 -9.83 -1.31
N TRP A 364 15.11 -10.06 -1.73
CA TRP A 364 13.96 -10.43 -0.90
C TRP A 364 13.64 -11.90 -1.05
N ARG A 365 13.44 -12.60 0.06
CA ARG A 365 12.93 -13.97 0.08
C ARG A 365 11.43 -13.96 0.37
N HIS A 366 10.62 -14.51 -0.52
CA HIS A 366 9.15 -14.39 -0.42
C HIS A 366 8.49 -15.31 0.60
N ASP A 367 9.17 -16.36 1.07
CA ASP A 367 8.65 -17.31 2.06
C ASP A 367 8.56 -16.73 3.48
N ASP A 368 9.55 -15.94 3.88
CA ASP A 368 9.67 -15.37 5.22
C ASP A 368 9.99 -13.87 5.25
N ASN A 369 10.00 -13.21 4.09
CA ASN A 369 10.23 -11.79 3.91
C ASN A 369 11.64 -11.30 4.34
N ALA A 370 12.61 -12.21 4.46
CA ALA A 370 13.97 -11.83 4.81
C ALA A 370 14.70 -11.12 3.66
N CYS A 371 15.63 -10.24 4.02
CA CYS A 371 16.52 -9.54 3.09
C CYS A 371 17.97 -9.96 3.25
N PHE A 372 18.72 -10.02 2.16
CA PHE A 372 20.17 -10.24 2.17
C PHE A 372 20.85 -9.49 1.02
N LEU A 373 22.12 -9.12 1.21
CA LEU A 373 22.92 -8.46 0.17
C LEU A 373 23.43 -9.49 -0.83
N VAL A 374 23.45 -9.12 -2.12
CA VAL A 374 23.97 -9.94 -3.20
C VAL A 374 25.37 -9.45 -3.58
N ASP A 375 26.41 -10.15 -3.11
CA ASP A 375 27.79 -9.96 -3.56
C ASP A 375 28.11 -10.83 -4.79
N ALA A 376 29.30 -10.67 -5.36
CA ALA A 376 29.72 -11.44 -6.55
C ALA A 376 29.61 -12.97 -6.38
N PRO A 377 30.07 -13.59 -5.26
CA PRO A 377 29.87 -15.03 -5.03
C PRO A 377 28.40 -15.43 -4.96
N THR A 378 27.56 -14.64 -4.27
CA THR A 378 26.12 -14.91 -4.15
C THR A 378 25.44 -14.81 -5.52
N LEU A 379 25.81 -13.82 -6.33
CA LEU A 379 25.28 -13.65 -7.68
C LEU A 379 25.65 -14.80 -8.62
N ALA A 380 26.89 -15.31 -8.52
CA ALA A 380 27.39 -16.40 -9.33
C ALA A 380 26.80 -17.78 -8.96
N ALA A 381 26.12 -17.90 -7.82
CA ALA A 381 25.54 -19.15 -7.36
C ALA A 381 24.34 -19.59 -8.24
N PRO A 382 24.37 -20.79 -8.87
CA PRO A 382 23.25 -21.27 -9.69
C PRO A 382 21.93 -21.36 -8.92
N SER A 383 21.98 -21.66 -7.62
CA SER A 383 20.82 -21.72 -6.74
C SER A 383 20.09 -20.38 -6.64
N LEU A 384 20.79 -19.24 -6.71
CA LEU A 384 20.14 -17.94 -6.72
C LEU A 384 19.38 -17.72 -8.03
N ALA A 385 20.01 -18.03 -9.17
CA ALA A 385 19.39 -17.88 -10.49
C ALA A 385 18.10 -18.69 -10.62
N GLU A 386 18.09 -19.95 -10.13
CA GLU A 386 16.88 -20.79 -10.11
C GLU A 386 15.76 -20.18 -9.27
N ARG A 387 16.09 -19.67 -8.08
CA ARG A 387 15.12 -19.06 -7.15
C ARG A 387 14.59 -17.73 -7.67
N VAL A 388 15.41 -16.96 -8.36
CA VAL A 388 15.00 -15.74 -9.07
C VAL A 388 14.07 -16.09 -10.23
N ALA A 389 14.36 -17.13 -11.02
CA ALA A 389 13.49 -17.56 -12.10
C ALA A 389 12.10 -18.05 -11.61
N LYS A 390 12.05 -18.66 -10.42
CA LYS A 390 10.81 -19.11 -9.77
C LYS A 390 10.10 -18.01 -8.95
N ILE A 391 10.67 -16.80 -8.88
CA ILE A 391 10.16 -15.69 -8.05
C ILE A 391 10.09 -16.07 -6.56
N GLU A 392 10.94 -17.00 -6.11
CA GLU A 392 11.15 -17.27 -4.68
C GLU A 392 12.05 -16.20 -4.06
N VAL A 393 12.93 -15.62 -4.89
CA VAL A 393 13.78 -14.48 -4.57
C VAL A 393 13.58 -13.36 -5.60
N SER A 394 13.59 -12.11 -5.16
CA SER A 394 13.45 -10.94 -6.06
C SER A 394 14.33 -9.77 -5.62
N PRO A 395 14.79 -8.93 -6.56
CA PRO A 395 15.42 -7.66 -6.20
C PRO A 395 14.43 -6.77 -5.43
N THR A 396 14.96 -5.88 -4.59
CA THR A 396 14.16 -4.95 -3.78
C THR A 396 14.43 -3.50 -4.16
N GLY A 397 13.48 -2.63 -3.84
CA GLY A 397 13.67 -1.18 -3.84
C GLY A 397 13.61 -0.60 -2.41
N PRO A 398 14.02 0.67 -2.24
CA PRO A 398 14.15 1.30 -0.95
C PRO A 398 12.83 1.91 -0.47
N LEU A 399 12.49 1.69 0.80
CA LEU A 399 11.63 2.58 1.56
C LEU A 399 12.55 3.37 2.49
N TRP A 400 13.04 4.50 1.99
CA TRP A 400 14.19 5.22 2.56
C TRP A 400 14.08 5.54 4.05
N GLY A 401 15.11 5.15 4.79
CA GLY A 401 15.29 5.50 6.18
C GLY A 401 16.76 5.44 6.59
N ALA A 402 17.08 6.03 7.73
CA ALA A 402 18.46 6.22 8.18
C ALA A 402 19.17 4.90 8.55
N LYS A 403 18.43 3.81 8.79
CA LYS A 403 18.97 2.53 9.30
C LYS A 403 18.64 1.32 8.44
N MET A 404 18.15 1.53 7.21
CA MET A 404 17.77 0.41 6.34
C MET A 404 19.01 -0.28 5.75
N MET A 405 18.87 -1.56 5.39
CA MET A 405 19.85 -2.24 4.54
C MET A 405 19.90 -1.53 3.18
N ARG A 406 21.09 -1.17 2.70
CA ARG A 406 21.26 -0.43 1.44
C ARG A 406 21.82 -1.36 0.37
N ALA A 407 21.37 -1.15 -0.86
CA ALA A 407 22.01 -1.72 -2.02
C ALA A 407 23.38 -1.06 -2.26
N GLY A 408 24.30 -1.80 -2.85
CA GLY A 408 25.62 -1.33 -3.26
C GLY A 408 25.73 -1.19 -4.78
N ALA A 409 26.93 -0.85 -5.25
CA ALA A 409 27.28 -0.81 -6.67
C ALA A 409 26.27 -0.01 -7.53
N GLU A 410 25.87 -0.56 -8.68
CA GLU A 410 24.94 0.10 -9.61
C GLU A 410 23.53 0.24 -9.02
N PRO A 411 22.91 -0.79 -8.40
CA PRO A 411 21.59 -0.65 -7.80
C PRO A 411 21.54 0.43 -6.71
N GLY A 412 22.57 0.50 -5.86
CA GLY A 412 22.68 1.53 -4.82
C GLY A 412 22.73 2.95 -5.40
N ARG A 413 23.47 3.16 -6.50
CA ARG A 413 23.51 4.46 -7.20
C ARG A 413 22.16 4.82 -7.81
N LEU A 414 21.45 3.85 -8.38
CA LEU A 414 20.11 4.07 -8.93
C LEU A 414 19.13 4.49 -7.82
N GLU A 415 19.17 3.80 -6.68
CA GLU A 415 18.35 4.14 -5.52
C GLU A 415 18.65 5.55 -4.98
N GLU A 416 19.93 5.88 -4.81
CA GLU A 416 20.37 7.19 -4.32
C GLU A 416 19.97 8.31 -5.30
N ALA A 417 20.16 8.11 -6.60
CA ALA A 417 19.73 9.05 -7.63
C ALA A 417 18.21 9.29 -7.61
N ALA A 418 17.41 8.25 -7.36
CA ALA A 418 15.95 8.39 -7.23
C ALA A 418 15.55 9.20 -5.99
N LEU A 419 16.30 9.11 -4.88
CA LEU A 419 16.09 9.95 -3.70
C LEU A 419 16.53 11.40 -3.95
N GLU A 420 17.70 11.59 -4.56
CA GLU A 420 18.28 12.90 -4.84
C GLU A 420 17.47 13.69 -5.86
N ALA A 421 16.83 13.02 -6.82
CA ALA A 421 15.87 13.65 -7.74
C ALA A 421 14.68 14.32 -7.02
N THR A 422 14.44 13.95 -5.76
CA THR A 422 13.44 14.60 -4.91
C THR A 422 14.00 15.81 -4.16
N GLY A 423 15.30 16.08 -4.23
CA GLY A 423 15.98 17.06 -3.39
C GLY A 423 16.07 16.65 -1.91
N VAL A 424 15.97 15.36 -1.60
CA VAL A 424 16.25 14.79 -0.28
C VAL A 424 17.56 14.02 -0.36
N THR A 425 18.39 14.11 0.68
CA THR A 425 19.64 13.38 0.79
C THR A 425 19.64 12.45 2.01
N MET A 426 20.63 11.55 2.08
CA MET A 426 20.86 10.74 3.28
C MET A 426 21.07 11.59 4.54
N LYS A 427 21.69 12.76 4.41
CA LYS A 427 21.91 13.68 5.55
C LYS A 427 20.59 14.20 6.09
N ASP A 428 19.60 14.42 5.23
CA ASP A 428 18.27 14.87 5.64
C ASP A 428 17.51 13.78 6.39
N LEU A 429 17.61 12.51 5.97
CA LEU A 429 17.03 11.38 6.68
C LEU A 429 17.60 11.26 8.11
N VAL A 430 18.92 11.38 8.24
CA VAL A 430 19.62 11.36 9.54
C VAL A 430 19.22 12.57 10.39
N SER A 431 19.18 13.76 9.78
CA SER A 431 18.79 15.01 10.46
C SER A 431 17.35 14.96 10.96
N PHE A 432 16.43 14.40 10.16
CA PHE A 432 15.05 14.15 10.59
C PHE A 432 15.02 13.25 11.83
N SER A 433 15.80 12.16 11.83
CA SER A 433 15.84 11.24 12.96
C SER A 433 16.31 11.91 14.25
N HIS A 434 17.39 12.70 14.19
CA HIS A 434 17.88 13.46 15.34
C HIS A 434 16.87 14.52 15.81
N ARG A 435 16.22 15.23 14.89
CA ARG A 435 15.28 16.31 15.22
C ARG A 435 13.98 15.81 15.85
N THR A 436 13.52 14.62 15.47
CA THR A 436 12.21 14.09 15.89
C THR A 436 12.29 13.00 16.95
N GLY A 437 13.46 12.36 17.11
CA GLY A 437 13.63 11.15 17.90
C GLY A 437 13.05 9.90 17.23
N ASP A 438 12.42 10.02 16.07
CA ASP A 438 11.97 8.89 15.26
C ASP A 438 13.18 8.28 14.55
N PRO A 439 13.50 6.99 14.73
CA PRO A 439 14.65 6.39 14.06
C PRO A 439 14.56 6.42 12.53
N LEU A 440 13.35 6.62 11.97
CA LEU A 440 13.04 6.50 10.55
C LEU A 440 13.79 5.31 9.97
N THR A 441 13.55 4.12 10.51
CA THR A 441 14.37 2.93 10.23
C THR A 441 14.47 2.65 8.74
N GLY A 442 13.38 2.91 8.00
CA GLY A 442 13.26 2.50 6.61
C GLY A 442 13.04 1.00 6.48
N ALA A 443 12.83 0.54 5.25
CA ALA A 443 12.60 -0.86 4.94
C ALA A 443 12.99 -1.18 3.50
N ARG A 444 12.97 -2.47 3.16
CA ARG A 444 13.03 -2.95 1.78
C ARG A 444 11.65 -3.42 1.36
N ARG A 445 11.36 -3.29 0.08
CA ARG A 445 10.15 -3.83 -0.56
C ARG A 445 10.56 -4.56 -1.83
N PRO A 446 10.08 -5.77 -2.12
CA PRO A 446 10.44 -6.46 -3.36
C PRO A 446 9.89 -5.67 -4.55
N LEU A 447 10.67 -5.54 -5.62
CA LEU A 447 10.27 -4.83 -6.85
C LEU A 447 9.14 -5.56 -7.59
N ARG A 448 9.09 -6.88 -7.45
CA ARG A 448 8.06 -7.74 -8.04
C ARG A 448 7.51 -8.74 -7.04
N VAL A 449 6.30 -9.22 -7.28
CA VAL A 449 5.64 -10.27 -6.50
C VAL A 449 5.14 -11.38 -7.42
N PRO A 450 5.03 -12.63 -6.93
CA PRO A 450 4.44 -13.71 -7.72
C PRO A 450 2.96 -13.45 -8.01
N LEU A 451 2.50 -13.93 -9.15
CA LEU A 451 1.09 -13.98 -9.54
C LEU A 451 0.65 -15.44 -9.57
N GLY A 452 -0.20 -15.83 -8.62
CA GLY A 452 -0.67 -17.20 -8.47
C GLY A 452 -1.95 -17.45 -9.28
N ASP A 453 -2.17 -18.71 -9.65
CA ASP A 453 -3.42 -19.22 -10.25
C ASP A 453 -4.04 -18.30 -11.35
N PRO A 454 -3.29 -17.86 -12.37
CA PRO A 454 -3.84 -17.02 -13.44
C PRO A 454 -4.89 -17.76 -14.27
N ASP A 455 -6.04 -17.13 -14.48
CA ASP A 455 -7.13 -17.63 -15.31
C ASP A 455 -7.85 -16.49 -16.04
N ILE A 456 -8.29 -16.77 -17.27
CA ILE A 456 -9.02 -15.85 -18.14
C ILE A 456 -10.27 -16.53 -18.66
N GLU A 457 -11.40 -15.84 -18.53
CA GLU A 457 -12.66 -16.24 -19.13
C GLU A 457 -13.26 -15.02 -19.84
N ALA A 458 -13.80 -15.18 -21.03
CA ALA A 458 -14.45 -14.09 -21.75
C ALA A 458 -15.84 -14.51 -22.20
N GLY A 459 -16.78 -13.57 -22.19
CA GLY A 459 -18.17 -13.86 -22.46
C GLY A 459 -19.03 -12.61 -22.55
N VAL A 460 -20.34 -12.83 -22.63
CA VAL A 460 -21.36 -11.79 -22.65
C VAL A 460 -22.45 -12.19 -21.65
N ASP A 461 -22.82 -11.28 -20.77
CA ASP A 461 -23.97 -11.42 -19.87
C ASP A 461 -25.00 -10.30 -20.12
N GLU A 462 -26.04 -10.19 -19.28
CA GLU A 462 -27.05 -9.13 -19.38
C GLU A 462 -26.48 -7.69 -19.24
N HIS A 463 -25.22 -7.54 -18.85
CA HIS A 463 -24.51 -6.26 -18.71
C HIS A 463 -23.44 -6.04 -19.80
N GLY A 464 -23.43 -6.89 -20.83
CA GLY A 464 -22.58 -6.77 -22.00
C GLY A 464 -21.34 -7.65 -21.96
N ALA A 465 -20.44 -7.41 -22.91
CA ALA A 465 -19.21 -8.18 -23.06
C ALA A 465 -18.24 -7.94 -21.89
N PHE A 466 -17.57 -9.01 -21.47
CA PHE A 466 -16.55 -8.95 -20.42
C PHE A 466 -15.38 -9.87 -20.70
N ILE A 467 -14.23 -9.50 -20.12
CA ILE A 467 -13.10 -10.39 -19.89
C ILE A 467 -12.90 -10.48 -18.37
N ARG A 468 -13.06 -11.68 -17.81
CA ARG A 468 -12.80 -12.01 -16.41
C ARG A 468 -11.35 -12.41 -16.26
N CYS A 469 -10.65 -11.73 -15.36
CA CYS A 469 -9.28 -12.00 -14.96
C CYS A 469 -9.29 -12.51 -13.52
N ALA A 470 -8.78 -13.72 -13.29
CA ALA A 470 -8.61 -14.28 -11.95
C ALA A 470 -7.15 -14.60 -11.67
N PHE A 471 -6.71 -14.31 -10.45
CA PHE A 471 -5.33 -14.47 -10.02
C PHE A 471 -5.20 -14.23 -8.51
N ASP A 472 -4.11 -14.73 -7.94
CA ASP A 472 -3.73 -14.53 -6.55
C ASP A 472 -2.55 -13.56 -6.45
N LEU A 473 -2.59 -12.70 -5.43
CA LEU A 473 -1.47 -11.83 -5.07
C LEU A 473 -1.16 -11.94 -3.58
N PRO A 474 0.13 -11.84 -3.18
CA PRO A 474 0.50 -11.82 -1.77
C PRO A 474 0.00 -10.55 -1.07
N ALA A 475 0.01 -10.58 0.26
CA ALA A 475 -0.40 -9.44 1.07
C ALA A 475 0.42 -8.17 0.74
N GLY A 476 -0.27 -7.03 0.64
CA GLY A 476 0.35 -5.74 0.35
C GLY A 476 0.60 -5.46 -1.15
N ALA A 477 0.27 -6.38 -2.05
CA ALA A 477 0.19 -6.15 -3.49
C ALA A 477 -1.24 -5.75 -3.91
N PHE A 478 -1.37 -5.07 -5.06
CA PHE A 478 -2.63 -4.47 -5.51
C PHE A 478 -3.05 -5.04 -6.86
N ALA A 479 -4.29 -5.54 -6.94
CA ALA A 479 -4.85 -6.05 -8.20
C ALA A 479 -4.90 -4.99 -9.30
N THR A 480 -5.08 -3.72 -8.94
CA THR A 480 -5.04 -2.61 -9.91
C THR A 480 -3.75 -2.60 -10.70
N VAL A 481 -2.59 -3.00 -10.15
CA VAL A 481 -1.33 -3.06 -10.89
C VAL A 481 -1.38 -4.10 -12.01
N VAL A 482 -1.91 -5.30 -11.72
CA VAL A 482 -2.15 -6.34 -12.73
C VAL A 482 -3.11 -5.83 -13.80
N MET A 483 -4.20 -5.17 -13.38
CA MET A 483 -5.18 -4.64 -14.32
C MET A 483 -4.61 -3.53 -15.21
N ARG A 484 -3.67 -2.70 -14.75
CA ARG A 484 -3.01 -1.68 -15.60
C ARG A 484 -2.22 -2.31 -16.73
N GLU A 485 -1.47 -3.36 -16.43
CA GLU A 485 -0.70 -4.12 -17.42
C GLU A 485 -1.62 -4.74 -18.49
N ILE A 486 -2.79 -5.24 -18.10
CA ILE A 486 -3.76 -5.86 -19.03
C ILE A 486 -4.54 -4.81 -19.83
N MET A 487 -5.05 -3.77 -19.16
CA MET A 487 -5.99 -2.81 -19.75
C MET A 487 -5.30 -1.68 -20.51
N LYS A 488 -4.16 -1.19 -20.01
CA LYS A 488 -3.41 -0.02 -20.52
C LYS A 488 -4.34 1.17 -20.89
N PRO A 489 -5.13 1.70 -19.93
CA PRO A 489 -6.08 2.76 -20.20
C PRO A 489 -5.39 4.04 -20.68
N ALA A 490 -5.99 4.74 -21.64
CA ALA A 490 -5.39 5.89 -22.32
C ALA A 490 -5.11 7.10 -21.40
N ASP A 491 -5.93 7.29 -20.36
CA ASP A 491 -5.80 8.36 -19.35
C ASP A 491 -5.03 7.91 -18.09
N GLY A 492 -4.54 6.66 -18.08
CA GLY A 492 -3.89 6.07 -16.91
C GLY A 492 -4.82 5.85 -15.71
N ARG A 493 -6.15 5.89 -15.85
CA ARG A 493 -7.11 5.54 -14.79
C ARG A 493 -7.84 4.26 -15.16
N ILE A 494 -8.10 3.40 -14.17
CA ILE A 494 -8.70 2.07 -14.42
C ILE A 494 -10.15 2.00 -13.91
N GLU A 495 -10.50 2.84 -12.95
CA GLU A 495 -11.79 2.82 -12.27
C GLU A 495 -12.75 3.83 -12.93
N ALA A 496 -14.04 3.50 -12.95
CA ALA A 496 -15.06 4.42 -13.46
C ALA A 496 -15.12 5.71 -12.60
N GLU A 497 -15.22 6.87 -13.25
CA GLU A 497 -15.47 8.13 -12.57
C GLU A 497 -16.81 8.07 -11.81
N GLY A 498 -16.78 8.22 -10.48
CA GLY A 498 -17.99 8.26 -9.63
C GLY A 498 -18.09 7.20 -8.53
N SER A 499 -16.96 6.65 -8.05
CA SER A 499 -16.90 5.72 -6.90
C SER A 499 -16.95 6.40 -5.53
#